data_AF-A0A924NY82-F1
#
_entry.id   AF-A0A924NY82-F1
#
_cell.length_a   1.000
_cell.length_b   1.000
_cell.length_c   1.000
_cell.angle_alpha   90.00
_cell.angle_beta   90.00
_cell.angle_gamma   90.00
#
_symmetry.space_group_name_H-M   'P 1'
#
loop_
_entity.id
_entity.type
_entity.pdbx_description
1 polymer ?
#
loop_
_entity_poly.entity_id
_entity_poly.type
_entity_poly.pdbx_seq_one_letter_code
_entity_poly.pdbx_strand_id
1 'polypeptide(L)'
;MQKHNITLVLLLAAGSLAQAGELTLFSGPGFQGREITVRDATRDLSAMGFNDRGASMVIRSGRWEVCINADYRDCQIVEAGEYPTLDRLTNQISSVREIGGGNNGGGGWNGNDERRGGNRDGYRDGNRGRGRNQEPSVTLFDSPDLRGRAIPLRADVPDFAQGGFNDVAQSMVVQSGTWEFCQHRDFGGQCRVYGPGEYRSLERNFQRQISSARLISNDAGGIGRGRGRERDNDNGRRDGVELFSTVGFNGERVQVRDELRNLEEMNFNDRAGSLIVYSGQWEFCQHSDFRGQCLTYGPGRYDRLGSLTNQISSMRRVR
;
A
#
# COMPACT_ATOMS: atom_id res chain seq x y z
N MET A 1 -36.35 46.37 -34.43
CA MET A 1 -36.68 45.05 -33.84
C MET A 1 -35.42 44.20 -33.80
N GLN A 2 -35.20 43.49 -32.69
CA GLN A 2 -33.91 43.02 -32.16
C GLN A 2 -33.08 42.10 -33.07
N LYS A 3 -31.78 42.40 -33.17
CA LYS A 3 -30.75 41.46 -33.66
C LYS A 3 -30.45 40.45 -32.54
N HIS A 4 -30.77 39.18 -32.75
CA HIS A 4 -30.41 38.09 -31.84
C HIS A 4 -29.04 37.54 -32.26
N ASN A 5 -28.02 37.77 -31.43
CA ASN A 5 -26.72 37.12 -31.57
C ASN A 5 -26.84 35.70 -30.98
N ILE A 6 -26.81 34.68 -31.84
CA ILE A 6 -26.71 33.29 -31.43
C ILE A 6 -25.22 32.97 -31.24
N THR A 7 -24.76 32.97 -30.00
CA THR A 7 -23.43 32.48 -29.65
C THR A 7 -23.47 30.95 -29.62
N LEU A 8 -22.89 30.32 -30.65
CA LEU A 8 -22.66 28.87 -30.69
C LEU A 8 -21.49 28.53 -29.77
N VAL A 9 -21.76 27.96 -28.59
CA VAL A 9 -20.72 27.39 -27.72
C VAL A 9 -20.38 26.01 -28.27
N LEU A 10 -19.26 25.91 -28.98
CA LEU A 10 -18.66 24.63 -29.37
C LEU A 10 -18.05 24.00 -28.11
N LEU A 11 -18.74 23.04 -27.51
CA LEU A 11 -18.17 22.15 -26.50
C LEU A 11 -17.14 21.25 -27.20
N LEU A 12 -15.87 21.64 -27.12
CA LEU A 12 -14.75 20.74 -27.40
C LEU A 12 -14.80 19.63 -26.34
N ALA A 13 -15.34 18.48 -26.73
CA ALA A 13 -15.08 17.24 -26.01
C ALA A 13 -13.57 16.96 -26.13
N ALA A 14 -12.80 17.37 -25.12
CA ALA A 14 -11.46 16.88 -24.92
C ALA A 14 -11.59 15.38 -24.60
N GLY A 15 -11.60 14.56 -25.65
CA GLY A 15 -11.41 13.13 -25.49
C GLY A 15 -10.06 12.95 -24.80
N SER A 16 -10.08 12.39 -23.60
CA SER A 16 -8.89 11.94 -22.91
C SER A 16 -8.23 10.90 -23.82
N LEU A 17 -7.25 11.30 -24.63
CA LEU A 17 -6.30 10.35 -25.19
C LEU A 17 -5.59 9.76 -23.98
N ALA A 18 -5.94 8.54 -23.61
CA ALA A 18 -5.15 7.76 -22.68
C ALA A 18 -3.74 7.70 -23.27
N GLN A 19 -2.81 8.46 -22.71
CA GLN A 19 -1.41 8.28 -23.05
C GLN A 19 -1.01 6.94 -22.45
N ALA A 20 -0.84 5.94 -23.31
CA ALA A 20 -0.02 4.78 -22.97
C ALA A 20 1.38 5.29 -22.68
N GLY A 21 2.00 4.81 -21.61
CA GLY A 21 3.37 5.16 -21.30
C GLY A 21 4.29 4.83 -22.47
N GLU A 22 5.42 5.54 -22.54
CA GLU A 22 6.40 5.33 -23.59
C GLU A 22 7.79 5.36 -23.00
N LEU A 23 8.53 4.26 -23.19
CA LEU A 23 9.91 4.08 -22.77
C LEU A 23 10.77 3.80 -24.00
N THR A 24 11.86 4.53 -24.17
CA THR A 24 12.86 4.29 -25.22
C THR A 24 14.18 3.88 -24.58
N LEU A 25 14.75 2.76 -25.03
CA LEU A 25 16.09 2.27 -24.63
C LEU A 25 17.10 2.54 -25.74
N PHE A 26 18.31 2.96 -25.38
CA PHE A 26 19.42 3.23 -26.29
C PHE A 26 20.60 2.32 -25.97
N SER A 27 21.32 1.88 -27.00
CA SER A 27 22.41 0.91 -26.84
C SER A 27 23.73 1.53 -26.35
N GLY A 28 23.86 2.86 -26.42
CA GLY A 28 24.99 3.63 -25.91
C GLY A 28 24.56 4.60 -24.79
N PRO A 29 25.51 5.08 -23.98
CA PRO A 29 25.26 6.15 -23.02
C PRO A 29 24.91 7.46 -23.73
N GLY A 30 24.23 8.38 -23.02
CA GLY A 30 23.87 9.69 -23.57
C GLY A 30 22.92 9.65 -24.76
N PHE A 31 22.03 8.64 -24.82
CA PHE A 31 21.00 8.45 -25.86
C PHE A 31 21.57 8.18 -27.26
N GLN A 32 22.70 7.47 -27.32
CA GLN A 32 23.39 7.16 -28.58
C GLN A 32 23.22 5.70 -29.02
N GLY A 33 23.52 5.44 -30.29
CA GLY A 33 23.48 4.09 -30.85
C GLY A 33 22.09 3.65 -31.28
N ARG A 34 21.86 2.33 -31.29
CA ARG A 34 20.56 1.76 -31.71
C ARG A 34 19.53 1.98 -30.62
N GLU A 35 18.34 2.42 -30.98
CA GLU A 35 17.22 2.62 -30.06
C GLU A 35 16.06 1.65 -30.32
N ILE A 36 15.27 1.37 -29.28
CA ILE A 36 13.95 0.75 -29.39
C ILE A 36 12.97 1.53 -28.51
N THR A 37 11.73 1.67 -28.98
CA THR A 37 10.64 2.26 -28.20
C THR A 37 9.64 1.19 -27.81
N VAL A 38 9.31 1.15 -26.53
CA VAL A 38 8.39 0.22 -25.90
C VAL A 38 7.22 1.00 -25.34
N ARG A 39 6.01 0.64 -25.77
CA ARG A 39 4.74 1.23 -25.33
C ARG A 39 3.86 0.23 -24.57
N ASP A 40 4.22 -1.06 -24.65
CA ASP A 40 3.49 -2.17 -24.04
C ASP A 40 4.43 -3.05 -23.21
N ALA A 41 3.86 -3.83 -22.31
CA ALA A 41 4.61 -4.78 -21.49
C ALA A 41 5.37 -5.80 -22.36
N THR A 42 6.70 -5.75 -22.29
CA THR A 42 7.62 -6.62 -23.03
C THR A 42 8.38 -7.52 -22.07
N ARG A 43 7.96 -8.80 -22.04
CA ARG A 43 8.51 -9.84 -21.15
C ARG A 43 9.92 -10.31 -21.51
N ASP A 44 10.35 -10.10 -22.74
CA ASP A 44 11.69 -10.47 -23.21
C ASP A 44 12.10 -9.56 -24.38
N LEU A 45 13.15 -8.76 -24.18
CA LEU A 45 13.66 -7.84 -25.18
C LEU A 45 14.42 -8.54 -26.32
N SER A 46 14.69 -9.85 -26.21
CA SER A 46 15.26 -10.67 -27.30
C SER A 46 14.35 -10.68 -28.52
N ALA A 47 13.03 -10.60 -28.33
CA ALA A 47 12.06 -10.51 -29.44
C ALA A 47 12.24 -9.23 -30.28
N MET A 48 12.77 -8.17 -29.67
CA MET A 48 13.15 -6.91 -30.34
C MET A 48 14.65 -6.84 -30.64
N GLY A 49 15.38 -7.94 -30.40
CA GLY A 49 16.83 -8.05 -30.55
C GLY A 49 17.63 -7.16 -29.61
N PHE A 50 17.07 -6.70 -28.48
CA PHE A 50 17.63 -5.68 -27.59
C PHE A 50 17.99 -6.17 -26.18
N ASN A 51 17.94 -7.48 -25.93
CA ASN A 51 18.30 -8.05 -24.62
C ASN A 51 19.72 -7.66 -24.20
N ASP A 52 19.88 -7.21 -22.95
CA ASP A 52 21.16 -6.86 -22.32
C ASP A 52 21.96 -5.78 -23.07
N ARG A 53 21.28 -4.90 -23.81
CA ARG A 53 21.94 -3.84 -24.61
C ARG A 53 21.67 -2.42 -24.12
N GLY A 54 20.72 -2.21 -23.20
CA GLY A 54 20.35 -0.86 -22.75
C GLY A 54 21.45 -0.19 -21.94
N ALA A 55 21.90 0.98 -22.36
CA ALA A 55 22.93 1.78 -21.68
C ALA A 55 22.48 3.20 -21.30
N SER A 56 21.42 3.71 -21.93
CA SER A 56 20.68 4.90 -21.51
C SER A 56 19.20 4.76 -21.87
N MET A 57 18.31 5.52 -21.23
CA MET A 57 16.88 5.43 -21.49
C MET A 57 16.16 6.77 -21.32
N VAL A 58 15.06 6.93 -22.06
CA VAL A 58 14.14 8.06 -21.91
C VAL A 58 12.74 7.51 -21.68
N ILE A 59 12.10 7.91 -20.58
CA ILE A 59 10.71 7.58 -20.28
C ILE A 59 9.90 8.86 -20.47
N ARG A 60 9.13 8.93 -21.56
CA ARG A 60 8.34 10.13 -21.88
C ARG A 60 7.12 10.28 -20.98
N SER A 61 6.49 9.16 -20.64
CA SER A 61 5.29 9.13 -19.81
C SER A 61 5.10 7.74 -19.19
N GLY A 62 4.31 7.68 -18.12
CA GLY A 62 4.07 6.45 -17.37
C GLY A 62 5.16 6.16 -16.34
N ARG A 63 4.91 5.13 -15.53
CA ARG A 63 5.88 4.60 -14.58
C ARG A 63 6.24 3.20 -15.00
N TRP A 64 7.51 2.92 -15.27
CA TRP A 64 7.93 1.67 -15.88
C TRP A 64 8.67 0.79 -14.88
N GLU A 65 8.44 -0.50 -14.98
CA GLU A 65 9.30 -1.52 -14.41
C GLU A 65 10.35 -1.89 -15.44
N VAL A 66 11.62 -1.82 -15.07
CA VAL A 66 12.77 -2.16 -15.90
C VAL A 66 13.58 -3.23 -15.19
N CYS A 67 13.75 -4.37 -15.84
CA CYS A 67 14.16 -5.61 -15.19
C CYS A 67 15.43 -6.19 -15.81
N ILE A 68 16.31 -6.69 -14.94
CA ILE A 68 17.57 -7.32 -15.34
C ILE A 68 17.30 -8.67 -16.02
N ASN A 69 16.29 -9.40 -15.58
CA ASN A 69 15.95 -10.69 -16.14
C ASN A 69 14.64 -10.61 -16.94
N ALA A 70 14.47 -11.54 -17.88
CA ALA A 70 13.22 -11.74 -18.61
C ALA A 70 12.08 -12.12 -17.64
N ASP A 71 10.83 -12.02 -18.14
CA ASP A 71 9.60 -12.27 -17.40
C ASP A 71 9.43 -11.42 -16.14
N TYR A 72 9.93 -10.19 -16.17
CA TYR A 72 9.80 -9.20 -15.10
C TYR A 72 10.43 -9.66 -13.79
N ARG A 73 11.70 -10.05 -13.85
CA ARG A 73 12.48 -10.50 -12.68
C ARG A 73 13.67 -9.58 -12.43
N ASP A 74 13.97 -9.35 -11.15
CA ASP A 74 15.00 -8.41 -10.69
C ASP A 74 14.82 -7.02 -11.29
N CYS A 75 13.76 -6.37 -10.83
CA CYS A 75 13.24 -5.16 -11.42
C CYS A 75 13.49 -3.93 -10.56
N GLN A 76 13.55 -2.79 -11.23
CA GLN A 76 13.41 -1.50 -10.59
C GLN A 76 12.31 -0.71 -11.25
N ILE A 77 11.67 0.14 -10.45
CA ILE A 77 10.66 1.05 -10.94
C ILE A 77 11.34 2.36 -11.29
N VAL A 78 11.08 2.86 -12.47
CA VAL A 78 11.63 4.10 -12.99
C VAL A 78 10.51 4.99 -13.50
N GLU A 79 10.57 6.26 -13.16
CA GLU A 79 9.55 7.25 -13.51
C GLU A 79 9.91 7.98 -14.81
N ALA A 80 9.00 8.84 -15.28
CA ALA A 80 9.26 9.67 -16.45
C ALA A 80 10.48 10.57 -16.23
N GLY A 81 11.35 10.62 -17.23
CA GLY A 81 12.63 11.30 -17.14
C GLY A 81 13.61 10.86 -18.21
N GLU A 82 14.73 11.57 -18.27
CA GLU A 82 15.87 11.26 -19.11
C GLU A 82 16.99 10.68 -18.25
N TYR A 83 17.50 9.50 -18.63
CA TYR A 83 18.54 8.76 -17.92
C TYR A 83 19.72 8.53 -18.85
N PRO A 84 20.67 9.48 -18.94
CA PRO A 84 21.84 9.37 -19.82
C PRO A 84 22.77 8.20 -19.48
N THR A 85 22.67 7.66 -18.26
CA THR A 85 23.36 6.45 -17.78
C THR A 85 22.40 5.62 -16.93
N LEU A 86 22.66 4.32 -16.81
CA LEU A 86 21.76 3.36 -16.14
C LEU A 86 22.37 2.65 -14.92
N ASP A 87 23.58 3.03 -14.53
CA ASP A 87 24.36 2.45 -13.43
C ASP A 87 24.30 0.91 -13.46
N ARG A 88 23.69 0.30 -12.44
CA ARG A 88 23.54 -1.16 -12.28
C ARG A 88 22.71 -1.86 -13.37
N LEU A 89 21.94 -1.13 -14.19
CA LEU A 89 21.18 -1.72 -15.31
C LEU A 89 21.93 -1.68 -16.63
N THR A 90 23.09 -1.03 -16.68
CA THR A 90 23.85 -0.90 -17.93
C THR A 90 24.13 -2.29 -18.50
N ASN A 91 23.68 -2.50 -19.74
CA ASN A 91 23.78 -3.76 -20.49
C ASN A 91 23.20 -4.98 -19.77
N GLN A 92 22.14 -4.77 -18.98
CA GLN A 92 21.53 -5.84 -18.19
C GLN A 92 20.02 -5.90 -18.35
N ILE A 93 19.37 -4.96 -19.04
CA ILE A 93 17.91 -4.94 -19.13
C ILE A 93 17.42 -6.05 -20.09
N SER A 94 16.56 -6.92 -19.58
CA SER A 94 15.94 -8.02 -20.33
C SER A 94 14.41 -7.94 -20.44
N SER A 95 13.72 -7.20 -19.58
CA SER A 95 12.26 -6.99 -19.71
C SER A 95 11.79 -5.65 -19.15
N VAL A 96 10.70 -5.11 -19.69
CA VAL A 96 10.13 -3.82 -19.26
C VAL A 96 8.61 -3.81 -19.33
N ARG A 97 7.93 -3.14 -18.40
CA ARG A 97 6.46 -2.92 -18.50
C ARG A 97 6.01 -1.65 -17.81
N GLU A 98 5.00 -0.99 -18.34
CA GLU A 98 4.36 0.13 -17.65
C GLU A 98 3.49 -0.36 -16.47
N ILE A 99 3.55 0.36 -15.35
CA ILE A 99 2.78 0.17 -14.13
C ILE A 99 1.79 1.33 -13.99
N GLY A 100 0.58 1.13 -14.53
CA GLY A 100 -0.58 2.00 -14.27
C GLY A 100 -1.13 2.72 -15.52
N GLY A 101 -1.85 1.98 -16.36
CA GLY A 101 -2.65 2.50 -17.47
C GLY A 101 -3.53 1.37 -17.98
N GLY A 102 -4.83 1.40 -17.66
CA GLY A 102 -5.74 0.34 -18.08
C GLY A 102 -6.04 0.43 -19.57
N ASN A 103 -5.90 -0.68 -20.30
CA ASN A 103 -7.01 -1.17 -21.11
C ASN A 103 -6.90 -2.65 -21.47
N ASN A 104 -8.05 -3.28 -21.34
CA ASN A 104 -8.41 -4.56 -21.92
C ASN A 104 -8.43 -4.42 -23.46
N GLY A 105 -7.94 -5.44 -24.17
CA GLY A 105 -8.05 -5.59 -25.62
C GLY A 105 -6.93 -6.50 -26.10
N GLY A 106 -7.13 -7.76 -26.43
CA GLY A 106 -8.28 -8.37 -27.09
C GLY A 106 -7.76 -8.98 -28.39
N GLY A 107 -7.95 -10.28 -28.56
CA GLY A 107 -7.63 -11.00 -29.81
C GLY A 107 -6.53 -12.05 -29.60
N GLY A 108 -6.73 -13.32 -29.88
CA GLY A 108 -7.88 -13.97 -30.49
C GLY A 108 -7.81 -15.47 -30.24
N TRP A 109 -8.97 -16.04 -29.99
CA TRP A 109 -9.20 -17.46 -30.15
C TRP A 109 -9.29 -17.75 -31.65
N ASN A 110 -8.25 -18.37 -32.21
CA ASN A 110 -8.35 -19.31 -33.32
C ASN A 110 -7.58 -20.54 -32.80
N GLY A 111 -8.22 -21.64 -32.43
CA GLY A 111 -9.09 -22.41 -33.30
C GLY A 111 -8.19 -23.31 -34.15
N ASN A 112 -7.84 -24.47 -33.61
CA ASN A 112 -7.71 -25.71 -34.36
C ASN A 112 -7.87 -26.88 -33.39
N ASP A 113 -9.04 -27.51 -33.50
CA ASP A 113 -9.25 -28.91 -33.16
C ASP A 113 -8.09 -29.76 -33.70
N GLU A 114 -7.59 -30.70 -32.90
CA GLU A 114 -7.73 -32.13 -33.22
C GLU A 114 -7.19 -33.03 -32.09
N ARG A 115 -8.14 -33.75 -31.47
CA ARG A 115 -8.06 -35.19 -31.13
C ARG A 115 -7.04 -35.68 -30.08
N ARG A 116 -7.57 -35.94 -28.87
CA ARG A 116 -7.40 -37.12 -27.97
C ARG A 116 -7.65 -36.62 -26.55
N GLY A 117 -8.63 -37.07 -25.77
CA GLY A 117 -9.20 -38.39 -25.65
C GLY A 117 -9.14 -38.77 -24.16
N GLY A 118 -10.28 -38.69 -23.47
CA GLY A 118 -10.61 -39.51 -22.30
C GLY A 118 -10.15 -39.07 -20.89
N ASN A 119 -11.12 -39.08 -19.96
CA ASN A 119 -11.02 -39.06 -18.49
C ASN A 119 -10.54 -37.75 -17.87
N ARG A 120 -11.26 -37.11 -16.92
CA ARG A 120 -11.85 -37.72 -15.72
C ARG A 120 -12.78 -36.71 -15.03
N ASP A 121 -13.94 -37.20 -14.61
CA ASP A 121 -14.86 -36.75 -13.56
C ASP A 121 -14.66 -35.35 -12.95
N GLY A 122 -15.66 -34.51 -13.19
CA GLY A 122 -15.79 -33.19 -12.61
C GLY A 122 -16.12 -33.25 -11.11
N TYR A 123 -15.24 -32.67 -10.31
CA TYR A 123 -15.63 -31.90 -9.14
C TYR A 123 -15.37 -30.42 -9.45
N ARG A 124 -16.45 -29.72 -9.76
CA ARG A 124 -16.54 -28.27 -9.72
C ARG A 124 -16.74 -27.90 -8.26
N ASP A 125 -15.74 -27.33 -7.61
CA ASP A 125 -15.98 -26.17 -6.74
C ASP A 125 -14.71 -25.44 -6.32
N GLY A 126 -14.85 -24.12 -6.20
CA GLY A 126 -13.76 -23.17 -6.25
C GLY A 126 -12.82 -23.16 -5.04
N ASN A 127 -11.56 -22.84 -5.32
CA ASN A 127 -10.73 -22.18 -4.32
C ASN A 127 -10.07 -20.93 -4.92
N ARG A 128 -10.87 -19.86 -4.84
CA ARG A 128 -10.54 -18.44 -4.74
C ARG A 128 -9.05 -18.16 -4.48
N GLY A 129 -8.47 -17.36 -5.36
CA GLY A 129 -7.21 -16.66 -5.11
C GLY A 129 -7.25 -15.99 -3.74
N ARG A 130 -6.44 -16.52 -2.81
CA ARG A 130 -6.20 -15.94 -1.49
C ARG A 130 -4.81 -15.30 -1.52
N GLY A 131 -4.81 -13.97 -1.40
CA GLY A 131 -3.67 -13.16 -0.97
C GLY A 131 -2.55 -12.99 -1.99
N ARG A 132 -2.64 -11.98 -2.87
CA ARG A 132 -1.42 -11.31 -3.34
C ARG A 132 -0.81 -10.67 -2.09
N ASN A 133 0.30 -11.21 -1.60
CA ASN A 133 1.10 -10.58 -0.55
C ASN A 133 1.55 -9.22 -1.12
N GLN A 134 0.85 -8.15 -0.77
CA GLN A 134 1.31 -6.78 -1.02
C GLN A 134 2.64 -6.63 -0.31
N GLU A 135 3.69 -6.20 -1.03
CA GLU A 135 4.96 -5.85 -0.40
C GLU A 135 4.69 -4.80 0.69
N PRO A 136 5.22 -4.97 1.91
CA PRO A 136 5.04 -4.01 2.97
C PRO A 136 5.62 -2.66 2.54
N SER A 137 4.86 -1.59 2.73
CA SER A 137 5.33 -0.26 2.41
C SER A 137 4.67 0.78 3.30
N VAL A 138 5.48 1.75 3.68
CA VAL A 138 5.07 2.94 4.42
C VAL A 138 5.81 4.14 3.86
N THR A 139 5.16 5.30 3.82
CA THR A 139 5.77 6.57 3.43
C THR A 139 5.66 7.54 4.59
N LEU A 140 6.79 8.06 5.05
CA LEU A 140 6.84 9.12 6.06
C LEU A 140 6.94 10.48 5.37
N PHE A 141 6.28 11.48 5.93
CA PHE A 141 6.25 12.86 5.42
C PHE A 141 6.75 13.82 6.50
N ASP A 142 7.53 14.82 6.10
CA ASP A 142 8.12 15.81 7.01
C ASP A 142 7.13 16.85 7.50
N SER A 143 5.93 16.91 6.90
CA SER A 143 4.89 17.87 7.21
C SER A 143 3.57 17.13 7.55
N PRO A 144 2.66 17.77 8.31
CA PRO A 144 1.30 17.26 8.47
C PRO A 144 0.55 17.12 7.13
N ASP A 145 -0.59 16.43 7.17
CA ASP A 145 -1.51 16.23 6.04
C ASP A 145 -0.91 15.55 4.80
N LEU A 146 0.12 14.71 5.00
CA LEU A 146 0.78 13.94 3.95
C LEU A 146 1.47 14.83 2.91
N ARG A 147 2.14 15.88 3.38
CA ARG A 147 2.78 16.91 2.53
C ARG A 147 4.28 16.99 2.76
N GLY A 148 4.93 17.78 1.91
CA GLY A 148 6.35 18.11 2.03
C GLY A 148 7.25 16.97 1.59
N ARG A 149 8.46 16.89 2.14
CA ARG A 149 9.44 15.86 1.78
C ARG A 149 8.96 14.52 2.31
N ALA A 150 9.01 13.50 1.46
CA ALA A 150 8.55 12.16 1.79
C ALA A 150 9.66 11.12 1.59
N ILE A 151 9.72 10.12 2.46
CA ILE A 151 10.59 8.95 2.30
C ILE A 151 9.76 7.66 2.30
N PRO A 152 9.83 6.85 1.23
CA PRO A 152 9.23 5.53 1.23
C PRO A 152 10.14 4.52 1.93
N LEU A 153 9.56 3.64 2.73
CA LEU A 153 10.21 2.51 3.38
C LEU A 153 9.52 1.23 2.93
N ARG A 154 10.31 0.21 2.57
CA ARG A 154 9.85 -1.12 2.17
C ARG A 154 10.49 -2.26 2.97
N ALA A 155 11.45 -1.92 3.81
CA ALA A 155 12.12 -2.82 4.74
C ALA A 155 12.50 -2.06 6.01
N ASP A 156 13.05 -2.78 6.97
CA ASP A 156 13.57 -2.22 8.22
C ASP A 156 14.64 -1.17 7.94
N VAL A 157 14.56 -0.07 8.68
CA VAL A 157 15.54 1.00 8.67
C VAL A 157 15.96 1.30 10.11
N PRO A 158 17.16 0.85 10.53
CA PRO A 158 17.63 1.06 11.89
C PRO A 158 18.03 2.51 12.18
N ASP A 159 18.29 3.34 11.17
CA ASP A 159 18.63 4.76 11.36
C ASP A 159 18.21 5.60 10.14
N PHE A 160 17.32 6.57 10.32
CA PHE A 160 16.94 7.49 9.24
C PHE A 160 17.97 8.58 8.96
N ALA A 161 19.08 8.65 9.71
CA ALA A 161 20.17 9.59 9.44
C ALA A 161 20.73 9.44 8.03
N GLN A 162 20.81 8.20 7.52
CA GLN A 162 21.32 7.92 6.16
C GLN A 162 20.45 8.56 5.06
N GLY A 163 19.16 8.81 5.36
CA GLY A 163 18.23 9.52 4.48
C GLY A 163 17.93 10.96 4.89
N GLY A 164 18.61 11.48 5.93
CA GLY A 164 18.38 12.84 6.45
C GLY A 164 16.96 13.06 7.01
N PHE A 165 16.37 12.03 7.63
CA PHE A 165 14.97 12.04 8.07
C PHE A 165 14.76 11.72 9.57
N ASN A 166 15.84 11.64 10.36
CA ASN A 166 15.72 11.51 11.82
C ASN A 166 14.99 12.71 12.41
N ASP A 167 13.99 12.44 13.26
CA ASP A 167 13.23 13.45 13.99
C ASP A 167 12.49 14.44 13.08
N VAL A 168 12.21 14.01 11.85
CA VAL A 168 11.53 14.83 10.83
C VAL A 168 10.07 14.44 10.63
N ALA A 169 9.74 13.15 10.74
CA ALA A 169 8.41 12.64 10.40
C ALA A 169 7.28 13.34 11.18
N GLN A 170 6.25 13.81 10.48
CA GLN A 170 5.07 14.44 11.08
C GLN A 170 3.74 13.83 10.62
N SER A 171 3.73 13.17 9.46
CA SER A 171 2.59 12.38 8.99
C SER A 171 3.09 11.16 8.21
N MET A 172 2.23 10.17 7.99
CA MET A 172 2.63 8.97 7.23
C MET A 172 1.46 8.27 6.56
N VAL A 173 1.76 7.51 5.52
CA VAL A 173 0.83 6.55 4.92
C VAL A 173 1.45 5.18 5.00
N VAL A 174 0.84 4.27 5.76
CA VAL A 174 1.18 2.85 5.70
C VAL A 174 0.34 2.24 4.59
N GLN A 175 0.92 1.96 3.43
CA GLN A 175 0.18 1.33 2.34
C GLN A 175 -0.08 -0.16 2.63
N SER A 176 0.86 -0.84 3.29
CA SER A 176 0.82 -2.29 3.51
C SER A 176 1.80 -2.73 4.60
N GLY A 177 1.47 -3.83 5.27
CA GLY A 177 2.22 -4.34 6.41
C GLY A 177 1.91 -3.59 7.70
N THR A 178 2.35 -4.16 8.81
CA THR A 178 2.30 -3.55 10.15
C THR A 178 3.72 -3.14 10.52
N TRP A 179 3.91 -1.88 10.86
CA TRP A 179 5.22 -1.25 11.07
C TRP A 179 5.33 -0.75 12.51
N GLU A 180 6.50 -0.92 13.12
CA GLU A 180 6.86 -0.29 14.38
C GLU A 180 7.83 0.86 14.10
N PHE A 181 7.52 2.03 14.66
CA PHE A 181 8.37 3.22 14.61
C PHE A 181 8.88 3.53 16.01
N CYS A 182 10.15 3.86 16.14
CA CYS A 182 10.80 4.09 17.42
C CYS A 182 11.50 5.45 17.45
N GLN A 183 11.57 6.04 18.65
CA GLN A 183 12.10 7.39 18.82
C GLN A 183 13.59 7.49 18.53
N HIS A 184 14.35 6.46 18.88
CA HIS A 184 15.79 6.43 18.69
C HIS A 184 16.15 5.47 17.56
N ARG A 185 17.40 5.58 17.09
CA ARG A 185 18.00 4.60 16.18
C ARG A 185 18.01 3.20 16.80
N ASP A 186 18.29 2.20 15.97
CA ASP A 186 18.40 0.79 16.33
C ASP A 186 17.15 0.27 17.07
N PHE A 187 15.98 0.82 16.74
CA PHE A 187 14.68 0.49 17.35
C PHE A 187 14.60 0.77 18.86
N GLY A 188 15.33 1.79 19.33
CA GLY A 188 15.39 2.20 20.74
C GLY A 188 14.40 3.30 21.13
N GLY A 189 14.29 3.54 22.44
CA GLY A 189 13.39 4.55 23.00
C GLY A 189 11.93 4.07 23.05
N GLN A 190 10.98 5.00 23.05
CA GLN A 190 9.57 4.62 22.95
C GLN A 190 9.24 4.21 21.51
N CYS A 191 8.54 3.08 21.36
CA CYS A 191 8.07 2.57 20.08
C CYS A 191 6.54 2.55 19.98
N ARG A 192 6.04 2.61 18.74
CA ARG A 192 4.62 2.49 18.43
C ARG A 192 4.39 1.77 17.11
N VAL A 193 3.37 0.91 17.11
CA VAL A 193 2.96 0.11 15.96
C VAL A 193 1.84 0.81 15.19
N TYR A 194 1.94 0.80 13.86
CA TYR A 194 0.97 1.34 12.93
C TYR A 194 0.79 0.35 11.78
N GLY A 195 -0.46 0.00 11.46
CA GLY A 195 -0.75 -0.77 10.25
C GLY A 195 -1.38 0.09 9.16
N PRO A 196 -1.91 -0.54 8.10
CA PRO A 196 -2.28 0.15 6.87
C PRO A 196 -3.26 1.31 7.07
N GLY A 197 -2.92 2.51 6.59
CA GLY A 197 -3.72 3.71 6.81
C GLY A 197 -3.01 5.01 6.50
N GLU A 198 -3.80 6.09 6.45
CA GLU A 198 -3.32 7.45 6.37
C GLU A 198 -3.33 8.11 7.76
N TYR A 199 -2.16 8.52 8.22
CA TYR A 199 -1.95 9.19 9.49
C TYR A 199 -1.53 10.63 9.21
N ARG A 200 -2.53 11.51 8.99
CA ARG A 200 -2.33 12.93 8.61
C ARG A 200 -1.62 13.76 9.68
N SER A 201 -1.64 13.33 10.93
CA SER A 201 -0.80 13.86 12.00
C SER A 201 -0.35 12.71 12.88
N LEU A 202 0.95 12.64 13.16
CA LEU A 202 1.47 11.80 14.22
C LEU A 202 1.13 12.41 15.58
N GLU A 203 1.07 11.58 16.61
CA GLU A 203 0.84 12.04 17.97
C GLU A 203 2.00 12.90 18.49
N ARG A 204 1.74 13.81 19.43
CA ARG A 204 2.71 14.77 19.96
C ARG A 204 4.04 14.15 20.41
N ASN A 205 4.03 12.92 20.94
CA ASN A 205 5.22 12.22 21.45
C ASN A 205 5.98 11.44 20.36
N PHE A 206 5.52 11.46 19.11
CA PHE A 206 6.14 10.80 17.96
C PHE A 206 6.38 11.76 16.79
N GLN A 207 5.60 12.83 16.70
CA GLN A 207 5.83 13.90 15.75
C GLN A 207 7.21 14.51 15.96
N ARG A 208 8.04 14.52 14.90
CA ARG A 208 9.44 14.98 14.92
C ARG A 208 10.31 14.29 15.96
N GLN A 209 10.05 13.01 16.23
CA GLN A 209 10.84 12.24 17.18
C GLN A 209 11.19 10.84 16.69
N ILE A 210 10.86 10.47 15.45
CA ILE A 210 11.09 9.11 14.93
C ILE A 210 12.46 9.05 14.25
N SER A 211 13.28 8.05 14.62
CA SER A 211 14.61 7.82 14.04
C SER A 211 14.84 6.39 13.52
N SER A 212 13.90 5.47 13.73
CA SER A 212 13.97 4.13 13.12
C SER A 212 12.59 3.51 12.90
N ALA A 213 12.51 2.54 11.99
CA ALA A 213 11.29 1.78 11.73
C ALA A 213 11.57 0.34 11.30
N ARG A 214 10.75 -0.60 11.76
CA ARG A 214 10.82 -2.00 11.32
C ARG A 214 9.45 -2.55 11.00
N LEU A 215 9.45 -3.52 10.12
CA LEU A 215 8.30 -4.32 9.76
C LEU A 215 8.03 -5.38 10.83
N ILE A 216 6.80 -5.40 11.33
CA ILE A 216 6.32 -6.40 12.31
C ILE A 216 5.57 -7.54 11.61
N SER A 217 4.80 -7.25 10.56
CA SER A 217 4.10 -8.28 9.78
C SER A 217 3.77 -7.84 8.36
N ASN A 218 3.83 -8.77 7.42
CA ASN A 218 3.44 -8.61 6.01
C ASN A 218 1.98 -8.91 5.71
N ASP A 219 1.23 -9.37 6.72
CA ASP A 219 -0.15 -9.80 6.51
C ASP A 219 -1.06 -8.59 6.37
N ALA A 220 -1.55 -8.35 5.14
CA ALA A 220 -2.60 -7.37 4.83
C ALA A 220 -3.99 -7.75 5.42
N GLY A 221 -4.04 -8.62 6.43
CA GLY A 221 -5.26 -9.03 7.11
C GLY A 221 -4.99 -10.00 8.26
N GLY A 222 -5.36 -9.59 9.47
CA GLY A 222 -5.67 -10.50 10.59
C GLY A 222 -4.49 -11.26 11.19
N ILE A 223 -4.09 -10.86 12.39
CA ILE A 223 -3.18 -11.63 13.24
C ILE A 223 -3.93 -12.88 13.71
N GLY A 224 -3.77 -13.95 12.94
CA GLY A 224 -4.48 -15.21 13.10
C GLY A 224 -3.56 -16.42 12.98
N ARG A 225 -2.47 -16.46 13.75
CA ARG A 225 -1.75 -17.72 14.03
C ARG A 225 -1.39 -17.85 15.51
N GLY A 226 -2.42 -17.80 16.36
CA GLY A 226 -2.39 -18.53 17.62
C GLY A 226 -3.02 -19.90 17.38
N ARG A 227 -2.21 -20.97 17.29
CA ARG A 227 -2.73 -22.35 17.43
C ARG A 227 -2.97 -22.64 18.91
N GLY A 228 -3.96 -21.96 19.49
CA GLY A 228 -4.79 -22.54 20.54
C GLY A 228 -5.84 -23.40 19.84
N ARG A 229 -5.91 -24.68 20.19
CA ARG A 229 -6.88 -25.63 19.65
C ARG A 229 -8.26 -25.31 20.21
N GLU A 230 -9.05 -24.50 19.53
CA GLU A 230 -10.49 -24.48 19.75
C GLU A 230 -11.20 -24.57 18.40
N ARG A 231 -11.89 -25.69 18.25
CA ARG A 231 -12.79 -25.99 17.15
C ARG A 231 -13.98 -25.06 17.32
N ASP A 232 -14.13 -24.07 16.46
CA ASP A 232 -15.45 -23.53 16.18
C ASP A 232 -15.54 -23.15 14.71
N ASN A 233 -16.56 -23.73 14.08
CA ASN A 233 -17.03 -23.39 12.76
C ASN A 233 -17.55 -21.96 12.80
N ASP A 234 -16.70 -20.98 12.51
CA ASP A 234 -17.20 -19.67 12.10
C ASP A 234 -16.59 -19.26 10.77
N ASN A 235 -17.42 -19.40 9.73
CA ASN A 235 -17.19 -18.86 8.41
C ASN A 235 -17.44 -17.34 8.45
N GLY A 236 -16.67 -16.64 9.28
CA GLY A 236 -16.77 -15.20 9.52
C GLY A 236 -15.40 -14.57 9.33
N ARG A 237 -15.22 -13.84 8.24
CA ARG A 237 -14.03 -13.00 8.05
C ARG A 237 -13.94 -12.09 9.28
N ARG A 238 -12.85 -12.19 10.06
CA ARG A 238 -12.59 -11.31 11.19
C ARG A 238 -12.52 -9.89 10.64
N ASP A 239 -13.59 -9.13 10.82
CA ASP A 239 -13.78 -7.76 10.32
C ASP A 239 -14.23 -6.88 11.50
N GLY A 240 -13.97 -5.57 11.41
CA GLY A 240 -14.21 -4.60 12.48
C GLY A 240 -13.08 -4.51 13.52
N VAL A 241 -13.47 -4.47 14.79
CA VAL A 241 -12.66 -4.11 15.95
C VAL A 241 -12.88 -5.15 17.06
N GLU A 242 -11.84 -5.50 17.80
CA GLU A 242 -11.93 -6.29 19.03
C GLU A 242 -11.24 -5.54 20.17
N LEU A 243 -12.00 -5.20 21.20
CA LEU A 243 -11.52 -4.52 22.40
C LEU A 243 -11.33 -5.54 23.52
N PHE A 244 -10.27 -5.35 24.30
CA PHE A 244 -9.91 -6.21 25.44
C PHE A 244 -9.84 -5.38 26.71
N SER A 245 -10.33 -5.91 27.83
CA SER A 245 -10.52 -5.14 29.05
C SER A 245 -9.21 -4.86 29.80
N THR A 246 -8.12 -5.49 29.40
CA THR A 246 -6.78 -5.23 29.94
C THR A 246 -5.80 -4.92 28.82
N VAL A 247 -4.65 -4.36 29.19
CA VAL A 247 -3.48 -4.30 28.31
C VAL A 247 -3.02 -5.71 27.91
N GLY A 248 -2.33 -5.83 26.79
CA GLY A 248 -1.73 -7.09 26.32
C GLY A 248 -2.73 -8.16 25.84
N PHE A 249 -3.94 -7.77 25.44
CA PHE A 249 -4.98 -8.64 24.86
C PHE A 249 -5.55 -9.70 25.82
N ASN A 250 -5.67 -9.36 27.10
CA ASN A 250 -6.27 -10.25 28.11
C ASN A 250 -7.59 -9.68 28.67
N GLY A 251 -8.25 -10.47 29.51
CA GLY A 251 -9.52 -10.09 30.14
C GLY A 251 -10.74 -10.33 29.26
N GLU A 252 -11.82 -9.61 29.57
CA GLU A 252 -13.06 -9.65 28.81
C GLU A 252 -12.84 -9.02 27.43
N ARG A 253 -13.52 -9.55 26.41
CA ARG A 253 -13.39 -9.07 25.04
C ARG A 253 -14.74 -8.80 24.40
N VAL A 254 -14.80 -7.79 23.55
CA VAL A 254 -15.96 -7.49 22.71
C VAL A 254 -15.53 -7.25 21.27
N GLN A 255 -16.24 -7.87 20.32
CA GLN A 255 -16.08 -7.59 18.90
C GLN A 255 -17.17 -6.60 18.46
N VAL A 256 -16.74 -5.52 17.81
CA VAL A 256 -17.60 -4.44 17.30
C VAL A 256 -17.32 -4.27 15.81
N ARG A 257 -18.37 -4.23 14.99
CA ARG A 257 -18.25 -4.08 13.52
C ARG A 257 -18.74 -2.75 12.99
N ASP A 258 -19.59 -2.08 13.75
CA ASP A 258 -20.26 -0.83 13.38
C ASP A 258 -19.83 0.31 14.31
N GLU A 259 -20.23 1.54 13.99
CA GLU A 259 -20.03 2.68 14.89
C GLU A 259 -20.90 2.54 16.15
N LEU A 260 -20.32 2.81 17.32
CA LEU A 260 -21.01 2.84 18.61
C LEU A 260 -20.84 4.21 19.25
N ARG A 261 -21.96 4.88 19.49
CA ARG A 261 -22.00 6.20 20.14
C ARG A 261 -21.76 6.10 21.65
N ASN A 262 -22.06 4.95 22.24
CA ASN A 262 -21.77 4.67 23.64
C ASN A 262 -21.40 3.18 23.80
N LEU A 263 -20.21 2.90 24.35
CA LEU A 263 -19.77 1.52 24.62
C LEU A 263 -20.49 0.86 25.81
N GLU A 264 -21.28 1.62 26.57
CA GLU A 264 -22.21 1.06 27.55
C GLU A 264 -23.23 0.11 26.92
N GLU A 265 -23.59 0.32 25.64
CA GLU A 265 -24.43 -0.61 24.86
C GLU A 265 -23.87 -2.04 24.81
N MET A 266 -22.55 -2.17 24.99
CA MET A 266 -21.81 -3.43 25.04
C MET A 266 -21.25 -3.74 26.43
N ASN A 267 -21.65 -3.00 27.48
CA ASN A 267 -21.08 -3.07 28.84
C ASN A 267 -19.53 -2.90 28.87
N PHE A 268 -18.99 -2.10 27.95
CA PHE A 268 -17.55 -1.94 27.73
C PHE A 268 -17.02 -0.51 27.87
N ASN A 269 -17.84 0.40 28.42
CA ASN A 269 -17.49 1.80 28.60
C ASN A 269 -16.27 1.97 29.53
N ASP A 270 -15.24 2.69 29.09
CA ASP A 270 -14.00 2.95 29.83
C ASP A 270 -13.22 1.69 30.24
N ARG A 271 -13.47 0.55 29.58
CA ARG A 271 -12.83 -0.72 29.92
C ARG A 271 -11.70 -1.12 28.97
N ALA A 272 -11.62 -0.53 27.79
CA ALA A 272 -10.66 -0.96 26.77
C ALA A 272 -9.21 -0.67 27.16
N GLY A 273 -8.44 -1.72 27.48
CA GLY A 273 -7.02 -1.66 27.80
C GLY A 273 -6.12 -2.01 26.61
N SER A 274 -6.61 -2.83 25.67
CA SER A 274 -5.93 -3.13 24.41
C SER A 274 -6.94 -3.36 23.28
N LEU A 275 -6.46 -3.27 22.04
CA LEU A 275 -7.28 -3.17 20.85
C LEU A 275 -6.68 -3.98 19.69
N ILE A 276 -7.53 -4.69 18.98
CA ILE A 276 -7.23 -5.25 17.66
C ILE A 276 -8.18 -4.61 16.66
N VAL A 277 -7.64 -3.98 15.62
CA VAL A 277 -8.43 -3.54 14.48
C VAL A 277 -8.16 -4.52 13.34
N TYR A 278 -9.20 -5.18 12.86
CA TYR A 278 -9.09 -6.15 11.77
C TYR A 278 -9.06 -5.48 10.41
N SER A 279 -9.87 -4.43 10.22
CA SER A 279 -9.96 -3.69 8.96
C SER A 279 -10.45 -2.27 9.15
N GLY A 280 -10.08 -1.37 8.23
CA GLY A 280 -10.51 0.03 8.23
C GLY A 280 -9.76 0.91 9.23
N GLN A 281 -10.00 2.21 9.11
CA GLN A 281 -9.57 3.21 10.09
C GLN A 281 -10.72 3.49 11.05
N TRP A 282 -10.39 3.53 12.34
CA TRP A 282 -11.36 3.69 13.41
C TRP A 282 -10.92 4.80 14.35
N GLU A 283 -11.84 5.73 14.62
CA GLU A 283 -11.66 6.76 15.63
C GLU A 283 -12.30 6.29 16.93
N PHE A 284 -11.54 6.37 18.02
CA PHE A 284 -11.99 6.05 19.37
C PHE A 284 -11.88 7.28 20.23
N CYS A 285 -12.94 7.58 20.99
CA CYS A 285 -13.06 8.82 21.73
C CYS A 285 -13.30 8.56 23.21
N GLN A 286 -12.77 9.47 24.03
CA GLN A 286 -12.82 9.41 25.49
C GLN A 286 -14.24 9.50 26.05
N HIS A 287 -15.14 10.17 25.34
CA HIS A 287 -16.52 10.36 25.77
C HIS A 287 -17.50 9.79 24.75
N SER A 288 -18.74 9.60 25.19
CA SER A 288 -19.86 9.24 24.33
C SER A 288 -20.09 10.28 23.23
N ASP A 289 -20.76 9.85 22.16
CA ASP A 289 -21.07 10.64 20.97
C ASP A 289 -19.84 11.20 20.24
N PHE A 290 -18.71 10.48 20.28
CA PHE A 290 -17.47 10.86 19.59
C PHE A 290 -16.87 12.19 20.10
N ARG A 291 -16.92 12.41 21.41
CA ARG A 291 -16.43 13.63 22.07
C ARG A 291 -15.19 13.40 22.92
N GLY A 292 -14.57 14.50 23.35
CA GLY A 292 -13.36 14.48 24.17
C GLY A 292 -12.12 14.26 23.33
N GLN A 293 -11.07 13.70 23.94
CA GLN A 293 -9.89 13.30 23.19
C GLN A 293 -10.22 12.08 22.31
N CYS A 294 -9.90 12.17 21.02
CA CYS A 294 -10.06 11.07 20.08
C CYS A 294 -8.70 10.67 19.48
N LEU A 295 -8.49 9.37 19.28
CA LEU A 295 -7.34 8.82 18.58
C LEU A 295 -7.82 7.89 17.48
N THR A 296 -7.13 7.92 16.34
CA THR A 296 -7.41 7.04 15.21
C THR A 296 -6.45 5.85 15.22
N TYR A 297 -7.01 4.66 15.05
CA TYR A 297 -6.28 3.41 14.95
C TYR A 297 -6.64 2.73 13.64
N GLY A 298 -5.61 2.30 12.91
CA GLY A 298 -5.75 1.48 11.72
C GLY A 298 -5.75 0.00 12.05
N PRO A 299 -5.82 -0.88 11.02
CA PRO A 299 -5.68 -2.31 11.20
C PRO A 299 -4.37 -2.62 11.91
N GLY A 300 -4.41 -3.47 12.94
CA GLY A 300 -3.25 -3.73 13.77
C GLY A 300 -3.59 -4.25 15.16
N ARG A 301 -2.54 -4.46 15.95
CA ARG A 301 -2.60 -4.90 17.34
C ARG A 301 -1.98 -3.82 18.23
N TYR A 302 -2.77 -3.31 19.15
CA TYR A 302 -2.40 -2.27 20.08
C TYR A 302 -2.50 -2.85 21.50
N ASP A 303 -1.36 -3.25 22.04
CA ASP A 303 -1.22 -3.83 23.39
C ASP A 303 -1.57 -2.84 24.51
N ARG A 304 -1.57 -1.54 24.19
CA ARG A 304 -1.98 -0.42 25.04
C ARG A 304 -2.49 0.74 24.17
N LEU A 305 -3.39 1.56 24.70
CA LEU A 305 -4.08 2.63 23.94
C LEU A 305 -3.57 4.04 24.25
N GLY A 306 -2.38 4.14 24.85
CA GLY A 306 -1.81 5.42 25.24
C GLY A 306 -2.71 6.14 26.24
N SER A 307 -3.02 7.42 25.98
CA SER A 307 -3.91 8.22 26.83
C SER A 307 -5.35 7.74 26.87
N LEU A 308 -5.78 6.89 25.92
CA LEU A 308 -7.13 6.32 25.90
C LEU A 308 -7.24 4.96 26.62
N THR A 309 -6.15 4.47 27.22
CA THR A 309 -6.18 3.20 27.96
C THR A 309 -7.20 3.29 29.10
N ASN A 310 -8.20 2.41 29.07
CA ASN A 310 -9.34 2.37 30.01
C ASN A 310 -10.13 3.68 30.06
N GLN A 311 -10.28 4.36 28.92
CA GLN A 311 -11.00 5.63 28.83
C GLN A 311 -11.89 5.74 27.59
N ILE A 312 -11.96 4.70 26.74
CA ILE A 312 -12.76 4.76 25.51
C ILE A 312 -14.24 4.60 25.87
N SER A 313 -15.06 5.54 25.40
CA SER A 313 -16.52 5.53 25.58
C SER A 313 -17.28 5.48 24.25
N SER A 314 -16.67 5.80 23.10
CA SER A 314 -17.32 5.68 21.78
C SER A 314 -16.33 5.39 20.65
N MET A 315 -16.82 4.83 19.54
CA MET A 315 -16.00 4.48 18.39
C MET A 315 -16.74 4.56 17.06
N ARG A 316 -16.07 5.02 16.00
CA ARG A 316 -16.65 5.07 14.65
C ARG A 316 -15.62 4.80 13.58
N ARG A 317 -16.09 4.37 12.41
CA ARG A 317 -15.24 4.25 11.23
C ARG A 317 -14.92 5.64 10.67
N VAL A 318 -13.65 5.89 10.37
CA VAL A 318 -13.23 7.07 9.62
C VAL A 318 -13.56 6.83 8.15
N ARG A 319 -14.34 7.74 7.55
CA ARG A 319 -14.78 7.69 6.15
C ARG A 319 -13.95 8.64 5.30
#